data_AF-A0A1V3WYG7-F1
#
_entry.id   AF-A0A1V3WYG7-F1
#
_cell.length_a   1.000
_cell.length_b   1.000
_cell.length_c   1.000
_cell.angle_alpha   90.00
_cell.angle_beta   90.00
_cell.angle_gamma   90.00
#
_symmetry.space_group_name_H-M   'P 1'
#
loop_
_entity.id
_entity.type
_entity.pdbx_description
1 polymer ?
#
loop_
_entity_poly.entity_id
_entity_poly.type
_entity_poly.pdbx_seq_one_letter_code
_entity_poly.pdbx_strand_id
1 'polypeptide(L)'
;MESGQRRHIAAAIGPAHRRRRRTCRRHTGFRSRRVRQWGYNAANDPQGIYLNYIGSAGGVFQRGNEFAFDNPPAIEAFRYLVGLINDDHVAPPASETNDNGDFSRNQFLAGRMALLQSGTYSLAPVARDATFRWGVAMLPIGPVGRVSVTNGIAAAGNSATKHPDAVRRVLAWMGSSEGNTYLGREGAAIPAVLSAQPVYFAYWKAKGVDVTPFFAVLNGPRIPAPAVPDSPPATTPSSPISTKCSSAAEMSRQS
;
A
#
# COMPACT_ATOMS: atom_id res chain seq x y z
N MET A 1 -14.61 -17.02 -5.15
CA MET A 1 -13.60 -17.07 -6.24
C MET A 1 -12.93 -15.72 -6.31
N GLU A 2 -11.61 -15.65 -6.13
CA GLU A 2 -10.89 -14.38 -5.95
C GLU A 2 -10.75 -13.61 -7.30
N SER A 3 -11.08 -12.33 -7.33
CA SER A 3 -11.07 -11.44 -8.49
C SER A 3 -10.50 -10.06 -8.09
N GLY A 4 -9.17 -9.90 -8.12
CA GLY A 4 -8.51 -8.61 -7.94
C GLY A 4 -7.70 -8.51 -6.65
N GLN A 5 -6.37 -8.41 -6.77
CA GLN A 5 -5.48 -8.19 -5.64
C GLN A 5 -4.87 -6.78 -5.64
N ARG A 6 -4.83 -6.14 -4.46
CA ARG A 6 -4.04 -4.91 -4.22
C ARG A 6 -2.73 -5.30 -3.56
N ARG A 7 -1.61 -4.85 -4.12
CA ARG A 7 -0.25 -5.24 -3.73
C ARG A 7 0.62 -3.99 -3.59
N HIS A 8 1.57 -3.96 -2.64
CA HIS A 8 2.32 -2.75 -2.25
C HIS A 8 3.84 -2.88 -2.36
N ILE A 9 4.53 -1.79 -2.70
CA ILE A 9 5.99 -1.64 -2.81
C ILE A 9 6.42 -0.15 -2.76
N ALA A 10 7.71 0.16 -2.94
CA ALA A 10 8.19 1.50 -3.23
C ALA A 10 8.41 1.77 -4.74
N ALA A 11 7.76 2.80 -5.28
CA ALA A 11 8.15 3.44 -6.54
C ALA A 11 9.31 4.42 -6.29
N ALA A 12 10.33 4.39 -7.15
CA ALA A 12 11.55 5.17 -7.00
C ALA A 12 11.83 6.00 -8.25
N ILE A 13 12.31 7.24 -8.07
CA ILE A 13 12.89 8.02 -9.16
C ILE A 13 14.17 7.31 -9.64
N GLY A 14 14.28 7.07 -10.95
CA GLY A 14 15.44 6.41 -11.54
C GLY A 14 16.68 7.32 -11.57
N PRO A 15 17.89 6.84 -11.28
CA PRO A 15 19.08 7.68 -11.26
C PRO A 15 19.51 8.07 -12.69
N ALA A 16 19.85 9.35 -12.88
CA ALA A 16 20.67 9.76 -14.01
C ALA A 16 22.08 9.20 -13.83
N HIS A 17 22.60 8.48 -14.84
CA HIS A 17 23.96 7.95 -14.86
C HIS A 17 25.00 9.05 -14.56
N ARG A 18 25.50 9.08 -13.33
CA ARG A 18 26.88 9.50 -12.97
C ARG A 18 27.22 8.86 -11.62
N ARG A 19 28.11 7.85 -11.66
CA ARG A 19 28.66 7.20 -10.46
C ARG A 19 29.41 8.25 -9.63
N ARG A 20 28.80 8.70 -8.52
CA ARG A 20 29.52 9.18 -7.34
C ARG A 20 28.85 8.56 -6.12
N ARG A 21 29.53 7.63 -5.47
CA ARG A 21 29.17 7.15 -4.13
C ARG A 21 29.17 8.36 -3.19
N ARG A 22 28.00 8.93 -2.92
CA ARG A 22 27.80 9.84 -1.79
C ARG A 22 27.14 9.02 -0.70
N THR A 23 27.91 8.67 0.31
CA THR A 23 27.37 8.23 1.61
C THR A 23 26.39 9.30 2.09
N CYS A 24 25.20 8.90 2.56
CA CYS A 24 24.25 9.78 3.24
C CYS A 24 24.91 10.34 4.50
N ARG A 25 25.55 11.49 4.38
CA ARG A 25 26.06 12.28 5.51
C ARG A 25 24.92 13.20 5.93
N ARG A 26 24.52 13.20 7.21
CA ARG A 26 23.68 14.27 7.77
C ARG A 26 24.39 15.60 7.47
N HIS A 27 23.86 16.39 6.56
CA HIS A 27 24.43 17.68 6.20
C HIS A 27 24.14 18.67 7.33
N THR A 28 25.18 19.34 7.84
CA THR A 28 25.15 20.35 8.90
C THR A 28 24.42 21.66 8.50
N GLY A 29 23.49 21.60 7.54
CA GLY A 29 22.72 22.75 7.03
C GLY A 29 21.30 22.42 6.59
N PHE A 30 20.75 21.25 6.95
CA PHE A 30 19.36 20.92 6.66
C PHE A 30 18.40 21.85 7.42
N ARG A 31 17.52 22.53 6.69
CA ARG A 31 16.50 23.43 7.26
C ARG A 31 15.13 22.74 7.22
N SER A 32 14.76 22.11 8.32
CA SER A 32 13.47 21.40 8.46
C SER A 32 12.24 22.28 8.18
N ARG A 33 12.35 23.59 8.42
CA ARG A 33 11.27 24.56 8.11
C ARG A 33 11.15 24.94 6.62
N ARG A 34 12.03 24.46 5.74
CA ARG A 34 12.02 24.78 4.29
C ARG A 34 12.35 23.55 3.44
N VAL A 35 11.63 22.45 3.66
CA VAL A 35 11.77 21.24 2.83
C VAL A 35 11.17 21.50 1.45
N ARG A 36 11.98 21.36 0.40
CA ARG A 36 11.56 21.51 -1.01
C ARG A 36 11.36 20.19 -1.73
N GLN A 37 11.92 19.11 -1.18
CA GLN A 37 11.83 17.75 -1.69
C GLN A 37 11.92 16.78 -0.51
N TRP A 38 11.02 15.80 -0.47
CA TRP A 38 11.02 14.74 0.52
C TRP A 38 11.74 13.49 0.00
N GLY A 39 12.36 12.74 0.92
CA GLY A 39 12.98 11.46 0.58
C GLY A 39 11.95 10.35 0.42
N TYR A 40 10.89 10.37 1.23
CA TYR A 40 9.95 9.27 1.38
C TYR A 40 8.54 9.74 1.78
N ASN A 41 7.55 8.85 1.79
CA ASN A 41 6.15 9.17 2.09
C ASN A 41 5.61 8.54 3.40
N ALA A 42 6.44 8.36 4.42
CA ALA A 42 5.96 7.92 5.73
C ALA A 42 4.82 8.83 6.21
N ALA A 43 3.67 8.25 6.53
CA ALA A 43 2.44 8.96 6.85
C ALA A 43 1.48 8.05 7.62
N ASN A 44 0.39 8.63 8.13
CA ASN A 44 -0.76 7.89 8.65
C ASN A 44 -1.58 7.26 7.50
N ASP A 45 -0.97 6.33 6.77
CA ASP A 45 -1.57 5.59 5.66
C ASP A 45 -1.47 4.08 5.94
N PRO A 46 -2.60 3.38 6.18
CA PRO A 46 -2.57 1.95 6.45
C PRO A 46 -1.98 1.14 5.32
N GLN A 47 -2.47 1.39 4.12
CA GLN A 47 -2.28 0.52 2.96
C GLN A 47 -0.90 0.80 2.36
N GLY A 48 -0.57 2.07 2.13
CA GLY A 48 0.71 2.48 1.57
C GLY A 48 1.86 2.38 2.56
N ILE A 49 1.61 2.51 3.87
CA ILE A 49 2.69 2.63 4.88
C ILE A 49 2.52 1.64 6.03
N TYR A 50 1.75 1.95 7.07
CA TYR A 50 2.01 1.40 8.40
C TYR A 50 1.68 -0.09 8.55
N LEU A 51 0.74 -0.67 7.77
CA LEU A 51 0.50 -2.11 7.83
C LEU A 51 1.73 -2.91 7.40
N ASN A 52 2.45 -2.41 6.39
CA ASN A 52 3.69 -3.03 5.90
C ASN A 52 4.80 -2.96 6.95
N TYR A 53 4.90 -1.84 7.69
CA TYR A 53 5.88 -1.67 8.76
C TYR A 53 5.56 -2.54 9.98
N ILE A 54 4.29 -2.59 10.40
CA ILE A 54 3.83 -3.47 11.49
C ILE A 54 4.15 -4.93 11.13
N GLY A 55 3.74 -5.37 9.95
CA GLY A 55 4.02 -6.73 9.48
C GLY A 55 5.52 -7.01 9.43
N SER A 56 6.31 -6.09 8.88
CA SER A 56 7.76 -6.27 8.70
C SER A 56 8.56 -6.16 9.99
N ALA A 57 7.94 -5.66 11.07
CA ALA A 57 8.46 -5.74 12.44
C ALA A 57 8.04 -7.04 13.17
N GLY A 58 7.09 -7.81 12.63
CA GLY A 58 6.54 -9.01 13.25
C GLY A 58 5.29 -8.75 14.10
N GLY A 59 4.68 -7.59 13.95
CA GLY A 59 3.47 -7.19 14.65
C GLY A 59 2.18 -7.64 13.97
N VAL A 60 1.09 -7.48 14.69
CA VAL A 60 -0.27 -7.76 14.21
C VAL A 60 -1.09 -6.47 14.30
N PHE A 61 -1.96 -6.21 13.33
CA PHE A 61 -2.87 -5.07 13.40
C PHE A 61 -4.27 -5.47 13.91
N GLN A 62 -4.74 -6.66 13.51
CA GLN A 62 -6.07 -7.19 13.85
C GLN A 62 -5.99 -8.71 14.05
N ARG A 63 -6.76 -9.24 14.99
CA ARG A 63 -6.97 -10.68 15.21
C ARG A 63 -8.47 -10.96 15.17
N GLY A 64 -8.94 -11.70 14.18
CA GLY A 64 -10.38 -11.89 13.98
C GLY A 64 -11.10 -10.55 13.79
N ASN A 65 -12.09 -10.25 14.63
CA ASN A 65 -12.83 -8.99 14.60
C ASN A 65 -12.29 -7.93 15.57
N GLU A 66 -11.14 -8.16 16.22
CA GLU A 66 -10.60 -7.26 17.23
C GLU A 66 -9.31 -6.57 16.77
N PHE A 67 -9.21 -5.28 17.06
CA PHE A 67 -7.94 -4.55 16.90
C PHE A 67 -6.91 -5.07 17.89
N ALA A 68 -5.72 -5.38 17.39
CA ALA A 68 -4.64 -5.97 18.17
C ALA A 68 -3.29 -5.27 17.92
N PHE A 69 -3.32 -4.00 17.48
CA PHE A 69 -2.14 -3.22 17.12
C PHE A 69 -1.35 -2.68 18.32
N ASP A 70 -1.87 -2.82 19.55
CA ASP A 70 -1.12 -2.55 20.77
C ASP A 70 -0.25 -3.77 21.12
N ASN A 71 0.87 -3.92 20.41
CA ASN A 71 1.87 -4.95 20.67
C ASN A 71 3.28 -4.38 20.43
N PRO A 72 4.33 -4.94 21.09
CA PRO A 72 5.67 -4.35 21.04
C PRO A 72 6.21 -4.14 19.61
N PRO A 73 6.09 -5.11 18.67
CA PRO A 73 6.53 -4.88 17.29
C PRO A 73 5.79 -3.76 16.56
N ALA A 74 4.48 -3.61 16.79
CA ALA A 74 3.70 -2.53 16.19
C ALA A 74 4.06 -1.16 16.77
N ILE A 75 4.33 -1.09 18.08
CA ILE A 75 4.84 0.13 18.74
C ILE A 75 6.18 0.55 18.13
N GLU A 76 7.11 -0.38 17.93
CA GLU A 76 8.40 -0.10 17.28
C GLU A 76 8.24 0.38 15.83
N ALA A 77 7.32 -0.24 15.07
CA ALA A 77 6.99 0.20 13.72
C ALA A 77 6.46 1.66 13.70
N PHE A 78 5.55 2.01 14.62
CA PHE A 78 5.04 3.38 14.71
C PHE A 78 6.10 4.37 15.18
N ARG A 79 6.93 4.02 16.17
CA ARG A 79 8.06 4.86 16.61
C ARG A 79 9.00 5.18 15.46
N TYR A 80 9.33 4.19 14.64
CA TYR A 80 10.17 4.39 13.46
C TYR A 80 9.53 5.38 12.47
N LEU A 81 8.24 5.23 12.17
CA LEU A 81 7.53 6.14 11.26
C LEU A 81 7.42 7.56 11.82
N VAL A 82 7.14 7.70 13.12
CA VAL A 82 7.11 8.99 13.83
C VAL A 82 8.48 9.67 13.73
N GLY A 83 9.58 8.93 13.93
CA GLY A 83 10.94 9.46 13.77
C GLY A 83 11.25 9.95 12.35
N LEU A 84 10.83 9.20 11.31
CA LEU A 84 11.00 9.63 9.91
C LEU A 84 10.31 10.96 9.60
N ILE A 85 9.15 11.20 10.20
CA ILE A 85 8.33 12.40 9.98
C ILE A 85 8.84 13.58 10.82
N ASN A 86 9.00 13.36 12.13
CA ASN A 86 9.18 14.44 13.11
C ASN A 86 10.64 14.75 13.44
N ASP A 87 11.53 13.76 13.35
CA ASP A 87 12.94 13.92 13.75
C ASP A 87 13.85 14.06 12.53
N ASP A 88 13.71 13.13 11.57
CA ASP A 88 14.53 13.10 10.36
C ASP A 88 13.99 14.03 9.27
N HIS A 89 12.70 14.38 9.32
CA HIS A 89 12.01 15.22 8.34
C HIS A 89 12.19 14.77 6.88
N VAL A 90 12.34 13.46 6.68
CA VAL A 90 12.50 12.86 5.34
C VAL A 90 11.16 12.58 4.66
N ALA A 91 10.07 12.67 5.41
CA ALA A 91 8.69 12.56 4.94
C ALA A 91 7.89 13.85 5.22
N PRO A 92 6.77 14.08 4.51
CA PRO A 92 5.90 15.22 4.78
C PRO A 92 5.44 15.31 6.24
N PRO A 93 5.24 16.51 6.78
CA PRO A 93 4.64 16.65 8.11
C PRO A 93 3.23 16.04 8.10
N ALA A 94 2.86 15.38 9.21
CA ALA A 94 1.59 14.66 9.30
C ALA A 94 0.36 15.54 9.04
N SER A 95 0.45 16.85 9.34
CA SER A 95 -0.63 17.83 9.06
C SER A 95 -1.00 17.93 7.58
N GLU A 96 -0.07 17.64 6.67
CA GLU A 96 -0.33 17.68 5.22
C GLU A 96 -0.92 16.37 4.69
N THR A 97 -0.73 15.26 5.41
CA THR A 97 -1.08 13.91 4.94
C THR A 97 -2.29 13.30 5.65
N ASN A 98 -2.56 13.68 6.90
CA ASN A 98 -3.60 13.04 7.72
C ASN A 98 -5.00 13.17 7.12
N ASP A 99 -5.31 14.33 6.55
CA ASP A 99 -6.61 14.62 5.94
C ASP A 99 -6.54 14.62 4.39
N ASN A 100 -5.40 14.22 3.82
CA ASN A 100 -5.17 14.22 2.38
C ASN A 100 -4.30 13.03 1.95
N GLY A 101 -4.96 11.90 1.67
CA GLY A 101 -4.31 10.67 1.22
C GLY A 101 -3.58 10.78 -0.13
N ASP A 102 -3.88 11.80 -0.93
CA ASP A 102 -3.25 12.01 -2.24
C ASP A 102 -2.02 12.91 -2.19
N PHE A 103 -1.76 13.58 -1.06
CA PHE A 103 -0.67 14.55 -0.92
C PHE A 103 0.67 13.98 -1.41
N SER A 104 1.06 12.82 -0.89
CA SER A 104 2.34 12.19 -1.21
C SER A 104 2.47 11.80 -2.68
N ARG A 105 1.39 11.28 -3.29
CA ARG A 105 1.37 10.98 -4.73
C ARG A 105 1.55 12.26 -5.55
N ASN A 106 0.87 13.35 -5.17
CA ASN A 106 0.99 14.63 -5.84
C ASN A 106 2.41 15.21 -5.71
N GLN A 107 3.07 15.06 -4.55
CA GLN A 107 4.46 15.48 -4.41
C GLN A 107 5.43 14.64 -5.25
N PHE A 108 5.18 13.34 -5.38
CA PHE A 108 5.94 12.49 -6.28
C PHE A 108 5.78 12.94 -7.73
N LEU A 109 4.54 13.10 -8.22
CA LEU A 109 4.26 13.57 -9.57
C LEU A 109 4.85 14.96 -9.88
N ALA A 110 4.91 15.83 -8.87
CA ALA A 110 5.55 17.15 -8.97
C ALA A 110 7.09 17.10 -8.94
N GLY A 111 7.71 15.91 -8.86
CA GLY A 111 9.17 15.74 -8.75
C GLY A 111 9.75 16.17 -7.39
N ARG A 112 8.88 16.35 -6.37
CA ARG A 112 9.23 16.79 -5.01
C ARG A 112 9.31 15.63 -4.01
N MET A 113 9.30 14.38 -4.47
CA MET A 113 9.48 13.20 -3.61
C MET A 113 10.32 12.14 -4.32
N ALA A 114 11.37 11.64 -3.68
CA ALA A 114 12.29 10.68 -4.29
C ALA A 114 11.74 9.24 -4.34
N LEU A 115 11.07 8.80 -3.26
CA LEU A 115 10.51 7.47 -3.11
C LEU A 115 9.04 7.57 -2.67
N LEU A 116 8.15 6.89 -3.37
CA LEU A 116 6.72 6.78 -3.05
C LEU A 116 6.38 5.31 -2.80
N GLN A 117 6.25 4.91 -1.53
CA GLN A 117 5.68 3.60 -1.17
C GLN A 117 4.17 3.59 -1.35
N SER A 118 3.70 2.73 -2.25
CA SER A 118 2.30 2.62 -2.64
C SER A 118 2.01 1.26 -3.28
N GLY A 119 0.76 1.04 -3.68
CA GLY A 119 0.36 -0.17 -4.38
C GLY A 119 0.11 0.01 -5.87
N THR A 120 -0.30 -1.07 -6.52
CA THR A 120 -0.59 -1.10 -7.96
C THR A 120 -1.65 -0.11 -8.40
N TYR A 121 -2.51 0.35 -7.48
CA TYR A 121 -3.49 1.42 -7.72
C TYR A 121 -2.85 2.78 -8.09
N SER A 122 -1.59 3.01 -7.73
CA SER A 122 -0.86 4.23 -8.10
C SER A 122 -0.15 4.12 -9.46
N LEU A 123 -0.09 2.93 -10.09
CA LEU A 123 0.62 2.76 -11.37
C LEU A 123 0.01 3.58 -12.50
N ALA A 124 -1.32 3.57 -12.64
CA ALA A 124 -2.01 4.31 -13.69
C ALA A 124 -1.79 5.83 -13.60
N PRO A 125 -2.04 6.51 -12.46
CA PRO A 125 -1.76 7.94 -12.37
C PRO A 125 -0.27 8.27 -12.51
N VAL A 126 0.64 7.45 -11.95
CA VAL A 126 2.09 7.67 -12.10
C VAL A 126 2.54 7.53 -13.55
N ALA A 127 2.10 6.50 -14.26
CA ALA A 127 2.46 6.30 -15.66
C ALA A 127 1.86 7.38 -16.59
N ARG A 128 0.72 7.97 -16.20
CA ARG A 128 0.08 9.04 -16.97
C ARG A 128 0.75 10.39 -16.75
N ASP A 129 1.06 10.74 -15.50
CA ASP A 129 1.35 12.13 -15.12
C ASP A 129 2.82 12.40 -14.78
N ALA A 130 3.63 11.36 -14.50
CA ALA A 130 5.04 11.56 -14.17
C ALA A 130 5.84 12.00 -15.39
N THR A 131 6.44 13.19 -15.32
CA THR A 131 7.25 13.80 -16.39
C THR A 131 8.75 13.50 -16.28
N PHE A 132 9.13 12.64 -15.32
CA PHE A 132 10.51 12.24 -15.04
C PHE A 132 10.67 10.72 -15.13
N ARG A 133 11.91 10.24 -15.18
CA ARG A 133 12.21 8.80 -15.17
C ARG A 133 11.92 8.21 -13.80
N TRP A 134 11.09 7.17 -13.78
CA TRP A 134 10.75 6.43 -12.57
C TRP A 134 10.82 4.93 -12.81
N GLY A 135 10.84 4.18 -11.72
CA GLY A 135 10.79 2.73 -11.73
C GLY A 135 10.16 2.20 -10.46
N VAL A 136 10.13 0.88 -10.38
CA VAL A 136 9.47 0.12 -9.32
C VAL A 136 10.55 -0.70 -8.62
N ALA A 137 10.62 -0.61 -7.30
CA ALA A 137 11.59 -1.32 -6.48
C ALA A 137 10.89 -2.19 -5.43
N MET A 138 11.63 -3.13 -4.82
CA MET A 138 11.09 -3.96 -3.75
C MET A 138 10.72 -3.12 -2.51
N LEU A 139 9.72 -3.59 -1.77
CA LEU A 139 9.40 -3.09 -0.43
C LEU A 139 10.67 -3.10 0.47
N PRO A 140 10.87 -2.10 1.34
CA PRO A 140 11.94 -2.13 2.34
C PRO A 140 11.90 -3.40 3.19
N ILE A 141 13.07 -3.88 3.62
CA ILE A 141 13.19 -5.04 4.51
C ILE A 141 13.12 -4.52 5.95
N GLY A 142 12.21 -5.07 6.76
CA GLY A 142 12.17 -4.86 8.21
C GLY A 142 12.83 -6.02 8.99
N PRO A 143 12.79 -5.98 10.33
CA PRO A 143 13.40 -6.98 11.20
C PRO A 143 13.03 -8.44 10.90
N VAL A 144 11.79 -8.71 10.44
CA VAL A 144 11.33 -10.07 10.09
C VAL A 144 11.20 -10.29 8.58
N GLY A 145 11.80 -9.43 7.76
CA GLY A 145 11.78 -9.53 6.30
C GLY A 145 10.87 -8.51 5.63
N ARG A 146 10.43 -8.82 4.40
CA ARG A 146 9.47 -8.00 3.64
C ARG A 146 8.07 -8.56 3.84
N VAL A 147 7.27 -7.89 4.66
CA VAL A 147 5.88 -8.28 4.90
C VAL A 147 4.97 -7.20 4.30
N SER A 148 4.46 -7.48 3.10
CA SER A 148 3.48 -6.60 2.46
C SER A 148 2.09 -6.91 3.00
N VAL A 149 1.29 -5.86 3.19
CA VAL A 149 -0.15 -6.03 3.22
C VAL A 149 -0.61 -6.49 1.83
N THR A 150 -1.57 -7.40 1.79
CA THR A 150 -2.23 -7.80 0.54
C THR A 150 -3.72 -7.86 0.78
N ASN A 151 -4.48 -7.57 -0.26
CA ASN A 151 -5.92 -7.76 -0.27
C ASN A 151 -6.31 -8.58 -1.49
N GLY A 152 -7.38 -9.35 -1.37
CA GLY A 152 -8.03 -10.12 -2.43
C GLY A 152 -9.52 -9.88 -2.39
N ILE A 153 -10.11 -9.51 -3.53
CA ILE A 153 -11.56 -9.44 -3.70
C ILE A 153 -12.03 -10.81 -4.14
N ALA A 154 -13.24 -11.26 -3.78
CA ALA A 154 -13.81 -12.49 -4.32
C ALA A 154 -15.27 -12.33 -4.74
N ALA A 155 -15.63 -12.91 -5.88
CA ALA A 155 -17.02 -13.13 -6.27
C ALA A 155 -17.59 -14.34 -5.51
N ALA A 156 -18.73 -14.13 -4.86
CA ALA A 156 -19.49 -15.15 -4.14
C ALA A 156 -20.88 -15.31 -4.77
N GLY A 157 -21.36 -16.54 -4.89
CA GLY A 157 -22.71 -16.82 -5.35
C GLY A 157 -23.72 -16.60 -4.22
N ASN A 158 -24.82 -15.93 -4.51
CA ASN A 158 -25.93 -15.82 -3.56
C ASN A 158 -26.56 -17.20 -3.33
N SER A 159 -26.56 -17.67 -2.08
CA SER A 159 -27.14 -18.97 -1.70
C SER A 159 -28.65 -19.05 -1.90
N ALA A 160 -29.36 -17.93 -1.89
CA ALA A 160 -30.81 -17.83 -2.13
C ALA A 160 -31.19 -17.68 -3.61
N THR A 161 -30.25 -17.85 -4.54
CA THR A 161 -30.54 -17.69 -5.98
C THR A 161 -31.56 -18.72 -6.48
N LYS A 162 -32.49 -18.26 -7.32
CA LYS A 162 -33.43 -19.14 -8.05
C LYS A 162 -32.76 -19.90 -9.21
N HIS A 163 -31.51 -19.55 -9.56
CA HIS A 163 -30.79 -20.12 -10.69
C HIS A 163 -29.40 -20.63 -10.30
N PRO A 164 -29.31 -21.64 -9.42
CA PRO A 164 -28.03 -22.10 -8.87
C PRO A 164 -27.06 -22.64 -9.94
N ASP A 165 -27.56 -23.33 -10.96
CA ASP A 165 -26.73 -23.82 -12.08
C ASP A 165 -26.15 -22.71 -12.93
N ALA A 166 -26.93 -21.66 -13.21
CA ALA A 166 -26.45 -20.51 -13.97
C ALA A 166 -25.37 -19.76 -13.20
N VAL A 167 -25.58 -19.52 -11.91
CA VAL A 167 -24.58 -18.89 -11.03
C VAL A 167 -23.30 -19.72 -10.98
N ARG A 168 -23.39 -21.06 -10.85
CA ARG A 168 -22.22 -21.94 -10.91
C ARG A 168 -21.45 -21.80 -12.21
N ARG A 169 -22.12 -21.79 -13.36
CA ARG A 169 -21.47 -21.63 -14.68
C ARG A 169 -20.78 -20.28 -14.82
N VAL A 170 -21.42 -19.19 -14.39
CA VAL A 170 -20.84 -17.84 -14.44
C VAL A 170 -19.61 -17.75 -13.54
N LEU A 171 -19.70 -18.24 -12.29
CA LEU A 171 -18.55 -18.28 -11.40
C LEU A 171 -17.42 -19.13 -12.01
N ALA A 172 -17.71 -20.34 -12.51
CA ALA A 172 -16.70 -21.18 -13.16
C ALA A 172 -15.99 -20.45 -14.32
N TRP A 173 -16.74 -19.71 -15.15
CA TRP A 173 -16.17 -18.89 -16.21
C TRP A 173 -15.32 -17.73 -15.67
N MET A 174 -15.79 -17.00 -14.65
CA MET A 174 -15.02 -15.90 -14.03
C MET A 174 -13.68 -16.37 -13.45
N GLY A 175 -13.57 -17.62 -13.01
CA GLY A 175 -12.33 -18.22 -12.48
C GLY A 175 -11.52 -18.98 -13.50
N SER A 176 -11.96 -19.02 -14.75
CA SER A 176 -11.16 -19.53 -15.84
C SER A 176 -10.08 -18.52 -16.24
N SER A 177 -9.05 -18.99 -16.93
CA SER A 177 -8.02 -18.10 -17.51
C SER A 177 -8.65 -17.07 -18.46
N GLU A 178 -9.60 -17.51 -19.28
CA GLU A 178 -10.28 -16.67 -20.27
C GLU A 178 -11.09 -15.56 -19.60
N GLY A 179 -12.02 -15.92 -18.70
CA GLY A 179 -12.88 -14.94 -18.04
C GLY A 179 -12.09 -13.93 -17.21
N ASN A 180 -11.06 -14.39 -16.51
CA ASN A 180 -10.27 -13.52 -15.65
C ASN A 180 -9.25 -12.65 -16.40
N THR A 181 -8.88 -13.01 -17.64
CA THR A 181 -7.99 -12.22 -18.50
C THR A 181 -8.58 -10.84 -18.80
N TYR A 182 -9.90 -10.72 -18.90
CA TYR A 182 -10.59 -9.45 -19.12
C TYR A 182 -10.29 -8.42 -18.03
N LEU A 183 -10.01 -8.84 -16.79
CA LEU A 183 -9.66 -7.92 -15.69
C LEU A 183 -8.26 -7.32 -15.85
N GLY A 184 -7.33 -8.08 -16.43
CA GLY A 184 -5.92 -7.71 -16.50
C GLY A 184 -5.52 -6.99 -17.79
N ARG A 185 -6.28 -7.17 -18.88
CA ARG A 185 -5.87 -6.72 -20.23
C ARG A 185 -5.71 -5.21 -20.37
N GLU A 186 -6.42 -4.42 -19.55
CA GLU A 186 -6.33 -2.96 -19.53
C GLU A 186 -5.38 -2.46 -18.42
N GLY A 187 -4.71 -3.35 -17.70
CA GLY A 187 -3.79 -3.02 -16.61
C GLY A 187 -4.45 -2.41 -15.37
N ALA A 188 -5.78 -2.31 -15.33
CA ALA A 188 -6.54 -1.68 -14.26
C ALA A 188 -6.65 -2.55 -12.99
N ALA A 189 -6.73 -3.88 -13.15
CA ALA A 189 -6.83 -4.82 -12.05
C ALA A 189 -5.89 -6.02 -12.26
N ILE A 190 -5.44 -6.64 -11.16
CA ILE A 190 -4.58 -7.83 -11.20
C ILE A 190 -5.47 -9.09 -11.21
N PRO A 191 -5.43 -9.94 -12.25
CA PRO A 191 -6.12 -11.23 -12.23
C PRO A 191 -5.63 -12.11 -11.07
N ALA A 192 -6.55 -12.66 -10.26
CA ALA A 192 -6.17 -13.61 -9.22
C ALA A 192 -5.81 -15.00 -9.78
N VAL A 193 -6.46 -15.42 -10.87
CA VAL A 193 -6.10 -16.63 -11.63
C VAL A 193 -4.70 -16.48 -12.21
N LEU A 194 -3.76 -17.34 -11.76
CA LEU A 194 -2.34 -17.25 -12.09
C LEU A 194 -2.07 -17.29 -13.60
N SER A 195 -2.76 -18.17 -14.33
CA SER A 195 -2.62 -18.29 -15.79
C SER A 195 -3.12 -17.07 -16.56
N ALA A 196 -3.95 -16.21 -15.95
CA ALA A 196 -4.41 -14.95 -16.52
C ALA A 196 -3.50 -13.76 -16.16
N GLN A 197 -2.61 -13.87 -15.17
CA GLN A 197 -1.72 -12.77 -14.78
C GLN A 197 -0.76 -12.27 -15.88
N PRO A 198 -0.22 -13.11 -16.79
CA PRO A 198 0.71 -12.66 -17.82
C PRO A 198 0.22 -11.47 -18.66
N VAL A 199 -1.09 -11.31 -18.88
CA VAL A 199 -1.65 -10.18 -19.63
C VAL A 199 -1.44 -8.83 -18.91
N TYR A 200 -1.48 -8.84 -17.57
CA TYR A 200 -1.20 -7.65 -16.75
C TYR A 200 0.28 -7.26 -16.83
N PHE A 201 1.18 -8.24 -16.75
CA PHE A 201 2.62 -8.02 -16.93
C PHE A 201 2.93 -7.48 -18.32
N ALA A 202 2.34 -8.07 -19.36
CA ALA A 202 2.54 -7.64 -20.74
C ALA A 202 2.08 -6.20 -20.97
N TYR A 203 0.91 -5.82 -20.43
CA TYR A 203 0.39 -4.45 -20.51
C TYR A 203 1.37 -3.42 -19.92
N TRP A 204 1.86 -3.65 -18.70
CA TRP A 204 2.77 -2.71 -18.04
C TRP A 204 4.16 -2.72 -18.66
N LYS A 205 4.65 -3.88 -19.10
CA LYS A 205 5.92 -3.99 -19.84
C LYS A 205 5.88 -3.19 -21.15
N ALA A 206 4.75 -3.20 -21.88
CA ALA A 206 4.56 -2.39 -23.08
C ALA A 206 4.60 -0.87 -22.79
N LYS A 207 4.31 -0.47 -21.55
CA LYS A 207 4.46 0.92 -21.06
C LYS A 207 5.84 1.20 -20.44
N GLY A 208 6.79 0.26 -20.54
CA GLY A 208 8.12 0.40 -19.97
C GLY A 208 8.19 0.25 -18.45
N VAL A 209 7.16 -0.33 -17.82
CA VAL A 209 7.07 -0.50 -16.37
C VAL A 209 7.21 -1.98 -16.01
N ASP A 210 8.26 -2.32 -15.25
CA ASP A 210 8.39 -3.66 -14.66
C ASP A 210 7.60 -3.74 -13.35
N VAL A 211 6.53 -4.53 -13.34
CA VAL A 211 5.66 -4.74 -12.16
C VAL A 211 6.07 -5.94 -11.31
N THR A 212 7.14 -6.65 -11.66
CA THR A 212 7.62 -7.85 -10.94
C THR A 212 7.75 -7.66 -9.43
N PRO A 213 8.27 -6.53 -8.91
CA PRO A 213 8.36 -6.30 -7.46
C PRO A 213 7.03 -6.42 -6.70
N PHE A 214 5.90 -5.99 -7.28
CA PHE A 214 4.57 -6.14 -6.65
C PHE A 214 4.16 -7.60 -6.47
N PHE A 215 4.70 -8.51 -7.28
CA PHE A 215 4.40 -9.93 -7.24
C PHE A 215 5.45 -10.69 -6.43
N ALA A 216 6.71 -10.35 -6.58
CA ALA A 216 7.82 -10.98 -5.87
C ALA A 216 7.73 -10.79 -4.34
N VAL A 217 7.22 -9.65 -3.86
CA VAL A 217 7.02 -9.41 -2.42
C VAL A 217 6.04 -10.38 -1.78
N LEU A 218 5.14 -10.97 -2.58
CA LEU A 218 4.21 -11.98 -2.09
C LEU A 218 4.86 -13.37 -1.93
N ASN A 219 6.10 -13.60 -2.38
CA ASN A 219 6.82 -14.86 -2.17
C ASN A 219 7.46 -14.89 -0.76
N GLY A 220 6.68 -14.54 0.26
CA GLY A 220 7.13 -14.38 1.64
C GLY A 220 5.96 -14.19 2.61
N PRO A 221 6.26 -13.90 3.88
CA PRO A 221 5.24 -13.59 4.89
C PRO A 221 4.39 -12.38 4.47
N ARG A 222 3.11 -12.38 4.88
CA ARG A 222 2.13 -11.34 4.53
C ARG A 222 1.34 -10.97 5.76
N ILE A 223 0.90 -9.72 5.82
CA ILE A 223 -0.11 -9.27 6.80
C ILE A 223 -1.45 -9.10 6.06
N PRO A 224 -2.56 -9.65 6.57
CA PRO A 224 -3.86 -9.45 5.94
C PRO A 224 -4.27 -7.97 6.04
N ALA A 225 -4.98 -7.48 5.02
CA ALA A 225 -5.70 -6.22 5.16
C ALA A 225 -6.76 -6.34 6.27
N PRO A 226 -6.91 -5.34 7.15
CA PRO A 226 -7.91 -5.37 8.20
C PRO A 226 -9.33 -5.46 7.63
N ALA A 227 -10.16 -6.29 8.25
CA ALA A 227 -11.59 -6.39 7.94
C ALA A 227 -12.38 -5.51 8.91
N VAL A 228 -13.49 -4.94 8.44
CA VAL A 228 -14.40 -4.21 9.34
C VAL A 228 -14.97 -5.22 10.34
N PRO A 229 -14.84 -5.00 11.66
CA PRO A 229 -15.50 -5.84 12.66
C PRO A 229 -17.00 -5.87 12.39
N ASP A 230 -17.62 -7.05 12.46
CA ASP A 230 -19.08 -7.16 12.34
C ASP A 230 -19.75 -6.22 13.35
N SER A 231 -20.40 -5.19 12.84
CA SER A 231 -21.32 -4.37 13.65
C SER A 231 -22.69 -5.03 13.58
N PRO A 232 -23.36 -5.34 14.72
CA PRO A 232 -24.77 -5.70 14.66
C PRO A 232 -25.57 -4.56 14.02
N PRO A 233 -26.73 -4.83 13.38
CA PRO A 233 -27.52 -3.82 12.69
C PRO A 233 -27.79 -2.62 13.62
N ALA A 234 -27.38 -1.44 13.15
CA ALA A 234 -27.27 -0.22 13.93
C ALA A 234 -28.61 0.24 14.53
N THR A 235 -28.64 0.46 15.84
CA THR A 235 -29.63 1.35 16.50
C THR A 235 -28.97 2.48 17.29
N THR A 236 -27.73 2.86 16.96
CA THR A 236 -27.13 4.12 17.46
C THR A 236 -26.18 4.72 16.43
N PRO A 237 -26.12 6.06 16.29
CA PRO A 237 -25.31 6.72 15.27
C PRO A 237 -23.83 6.55 15.60
N SER A 238 -23.11 5.81 14.76
CA SER A 238 -21.68 5.61 14.89
C SER A 238 -20.91 6.86 14.44
N SER A 239 -20.14 7.45 15.34
CA SER A 239 -19.10 8.42 14.99
C SER A 239 -18.03 7.77 14.11
N PRO A 240 -17.48 8.49 13.12
CA PRO A 240 -16.59 7.92 12.12
C PRO A 240 -15.26 7.41 12.71
N ILE A 241 -14.76 6.32 12.12
CA ILE A 241 -13.51 5.59 12.46
C ILE A 241 -12.29 6.51 12.60
N SER A 242 -12.28 7.63 11.88
CA SER A 242 -11.24 8.68 11.98
C SER A 242 -11.11 9.22 13.42
N THR A 243 -12.22 9.42 14.13
CA THR A 243 -12.23 9.98 15.49
C THR A 243 -11.58 9.04 16.52
N LYS A 244 -11.70 7.71 16.34
CA LYS A 244 -11.04 6.73 17.23
C LYS A 244 -9.54 6.63 16.99
N CYS A 245 -9.07 6.83 15.76
CA CYS A 245 -7.64 6.92 15.48
C CYS A 245 -7.04 8.22 16.03
N SER A 246 -7.78 9.34 16.01
CA SER A 246 -7.36 10.59 16.63
C SER A 246 -7.22 10.46 18.15
N SER A 247 -8.15 9.78 18.82
CA SER A 247 -8.10 9.62 20.29
C SER A 247 -6.91 8.76 20.75
N ALA A 248 -6.52 7.74 19.98
CA ALA A 248 -5.34 6.93 20.29
C ALA A 248 -4.02 7.74 20.12
N ALA A 249 -3.98 8.67 19.16
CA ALA A 249 -2.85 9.59 18.99
C ALA A 249 -2.79 10.67 20.09
N GLU A 250 -3.94 11.04 20.67
CA GLU A 250 -4.03 11.96 21.81
C GLU A 250 -3.58 11.33 23.13
N MET A 251 -3.87 10.04 23.36
CA MET A 251 -3.40 9.31 24.55
C MET A 251 -1.88 9.23 24.66
N SER A 252 -1.16 9.23 23.53
CA SER A 252 0.32 9.24 23.52
C SER A 252 0.93 10.61 23.87
N ARG A 253 0.13 11.67 24.04
CA ARG A 253 0.62 13.00 24.49
C ARG A 253 0.56 13.20 26.01
N GLN A 254 0.02 12.25 26.76
CA GLN A 254 -0.15 12.37 28.23
C GLN A 254 0.77 11.44 29.05
N SER A 255 1.78 10.82 28.42
CA SER A 255 2.80 10.02 29.10
C SER A 255 4.20 10.60 28.95
#